data_AF-A0A925VJE4-F1
#
_entry.id   AF-A0A925VJE4-F1
#
_cell.length_a   1.000
_cell.length_b   1.000
_cell.length_c   1.000
_cell.angle_alpha   90.00
_cell.angle_beta   90.00
_cell.angle_gamma   90.00
#
_symmetry.space_group_name_H-M   'P 1'
#
loop_
_entity.id
_entity.type
_entity.pdbx_description
1 polymer ?
#
loop_
_entity_poly.entity_id
_entity_poly.type
_entity_poly.pdbx_seq_one_letter_code
_entity_poly.pdbx_strand_id
1 'polypeptide(L)'
;MMKRRRPLRKPLPPNAPLPPVANPELRAAILAVVDTQLRTSDPPETMQTLERLSAMGYSPEGARQLIAQAVVSEIFNVMAQGKPYDAARYLAALARLPELPDAEK
;
A
#
# COMPACT_ATOMS: atom_id res chain seq x y z
N MET A 1 -28.55 5.30 18.29
CA MET A 1 -27.37 4.51 17.88
C MET A 1 -26.69 5.21 16.71
N MET A 2 -25.74 6.12 17.00
CA MET A 2 -25.05 6.90 15.96
C MET A 2 -23.84 6.11 15.48
N LYS A 3 -23.91 5.54 14.27
CA LYS A 3 -22.73 5.00 13.59
C LYS A 3 -21.78 6.18 13.39
N ARG A 4 -20.74 6.29 14.21
CA ARG A 4 -19.67 7.29 14.05
C ARG A 4 -19.15 7.13 12.62
N ARG A 5 -19.52 8.04 11.72
CA ARG A 5 -18.91 8.10 10.40
C ARG A 5 -17.45 8.41 10.65
N ARG A 6 -16.56 7.42 10.49
CA ARG A 6 -15.11 7.68 10.51
C ARG A 6 -14.87 8.82 9.51
N PRO A 7 -14.13 9.88 9.87
CA PRO A 7 -13.86 10.94 8.91
C PRO A 7 -13.25 10.33 7.65
N LEU A 8 -13.70 10.79 6.48
CA LEU A 8 -13.08 10.44 5.19
C LEU A 8 -11.58 10.68 5.32
N ARG A 9 -10.78 9.62 5.18
CA ARG A 9 -9.31 9.72 5.27
C ARG A 9 -8.87 10.63 4.12
N LYS A 10 -8.00 11.59 4.42
CA LYS A 10 -7.44 12.43 3.36
C LYS A 10 -6.33 11.62 2.65
N PRO A 11 -6.30 11.63 1.31
CA PRO A 11 -5.20 11.04 0.56
C PRO A 11 -3.86 11.64 1.00
N LEU A 12 -2.81 10.81 1.09
CA LEU A 12 -1.46 11.29 1.44
C LEU A 12 -0.97 12.23 0.33
N PRO A 13 -0.51 13.46 0.58
CA PRO A 13 -0.10 14.35 -0.51
C PRO A 13 1.17 13.84 -1.23
N PRO A 14 1.36 14.15 -2.53
CA PRO A 14 2.48 13.65 -3.35
C PRO A 14 3.88 13.88 -2.79
N ASN A 15 4.07 14.97 -2.03
CA ASN A 15 5.37 15.36 -1.48
C ASN A 15 5.46 15.13 0.04
N ALA A 16 4.55 14.34 0.63
CA ALA A 16 4.62 14.05 2.04
C ALA A 16 5.87 13.21 2.36
N PRO A 17 6.71 13.62 3.31
CA PRO A 17 7.75 12.74 3.81
C PRO A 17 7.09 11.54 4.48
N LEU A 18 7.46 10.33 4.05
CA LEU A 18 7.05 9.11 4.74
C LEU A 18 7.69 9.05 6.13
N PRO A 19 7.04 8.39 7.10
CA PRO A 19 7.63 8.18 8.40
C PRO A 19 8.98 7.44 8.28
N PRO A 20 9.94 7.73 9.16
CA PRO A 20 11.26 7.11 9.12
C PRO A 20 11.15 5.59 9.27
N VAL A 21 11.92 4.85 8.45
CA VAL A 21 11.95 3.39 8.47
C VAL A 21 12.81 2.86 9.61
N ALA A 22 12.23 1.98 10.42
CA ALA A 22 12.90 1.34 11.56
C ALA A 22 13.88 0.20 11.16
N ASN A 23 13.79 -0.32 9.92
CA ASN A 23 14.68 -1.38 9.42
C ASN A 23 14.89 -1.27 7.89
N PRO A 24 16.12 -0.98 7.41
CA PRO A 24 16.41 -0.78 5.98
C PRO A 24 16.34 -2.08 5.15
N GLU A 25 16.74 -3.22 5.71
CA GLU A 25 16.70 -4.53 5.03
C GLU A 25 15.26 -4.96 4.78
N LEU A 26 14.40 -4.80 5.79
CA LEU A 26 12.98 -5.08 5.65
C LEU A 26 12.34 -4.19 4.57
N ARG A 27 12.70 -2.91 4.55
CA ARG A 27 12.24 -1.97 3.52
C ARG A 27 12.66 -2.44 2.13
N ALA A 28 13.92 -2.83 1.96
CA ALA A 28 14.43 -3.31 0.68
C ALA A 28 13.68 -4.56 0.21
N ALA A 29 13.43 -5.51 1.12
CA ALA A 29 12.67 -6.72 0.82
C ALA A 29 11.23 -6.41 0.36
N ILE A 30 10.53 -5.49 1.04
CA ILE A 30 9.17 -5.08 0.65
C ILE A 30 9.18 -4.42 -0.74
N LEU A 31 10.14 -3.53 -1.00
CA LEU A 31 10.23 -2.88 -2.32
C LEU A 31 10.57 -3.89 -3.43
N ALA A 32 11.40 -4.89 -3.15
CA ALA A 32 11.70 -5.95 -4.10
C ALA A 32 10.46 -6.79 -4.46
N VAL A 33 9.51 -6.97 -3.53
CA VAL A 33 8.21 -7.58 -3.82
C VAL A 33 7.42 -6.70 -4.80
N VAL A 34 7.35 -5.39 -4.55
CA VAL A 34 6.66 -4.44 -5.45
C VAL A 34 7.29 -4.43 -6.84
N ASP A 35 8.62 -4.37 -6.92
CA ASP A 35 9.35 -4.39 -8.19
C ASP A 35 9.12 -5.69 -8.95
N THR A 36 9.02 -6.81 -8.24
CA THR A 36 8.68 -8.11 -8.84
C THR A 36 7.27 -8.07 -9.42
N GLN A 37 6.27 -7.62 -8.66
CA GLN A 37 4.87 -7.53 -9.13
C GLN A 37 4.72 -6.60 -10.35
N LEU A 38 5.42 -5.46 -10.36
CA LEU A 38 5.43 -4.53 -11.50
C LEU A 38 6.09 -5.17 -12.72
N ARG A 39 7.23 -5.85 -12.54
CA ARG A 39 7.95 -6.54 -13.63
C ARG A 39 7.15 -7.70 -14.21
N THR A 40 6.47 -8.48 -13.37
CA THR A 40 5.69 -9.65 -13.81
C THR A 40 4.26 -9.30 -14.19
N SER A 41 3.80 -8.08 -13.91
CA SER A 41 2.40 -7.66 -14.04
C SER A 41 1.43 -8.61 -13.31
N ASP A 42 1.87 -9.11 -12.15
CA ASP A 42 1.11 -10.05 -11.32
C ASP A 42 1.09 -9.57 -9.85
N PRO A 43 -0.04 -9.04 -9.36
CA PRO A 43 -1.29 -8.82 -10.09
C PRO A 43 -1.23 -7.60 -11.04
N PRO A 44 -1.99 -7.58 -12.15
CA PRO A 44 -1.99 -6.45 -13.09
C PRO A 44 -2.47 -5.14 -12.45
N GLU A 45 -3.28 -5.22 -11.40
CA GLU A 45 -3.76 -4.09 -10.60
C GLU A 45 -2.61 -3.30 -9.95
N THR A 46 -1.44 -3.92 -9.73
CA THR A 46 -0.26 -3.22 -9.23
C THR A 46 0.23 -2.18 -10.23
N MET A 47 0.30 -2.54 -11.53
CA MET A 47 0.64 -1.60 -12.61
C MET A 47 -0.44 -0.54 -12.79
N GLN A 48 -1.71 -0.93 -12.80
CA GLN A 48 -2.83 0.02 -12.91
C GLN A 48 -2.82 1.04 -11.76
N THR A 49 -2.46 0.60 -10.55
CA THR A 49 -2.33 1.48 -9.39
C THR A 49 -1.15 2.44 -9.53
N LEU A 50 -0.01 1.99 -10.04
CA LEU A 50 1.14 2.85 -10.32
C LEU A 50 0.77 3.96 -11.32
N GLU A 51 0.11 3.60 -12.42
CA GLU A 51 -0.33 4.54 -13.46
C GLU A 51 -1.33 5.55 -12.90
N ARG A 52 -2.32 5.07 -12.13
CA ARG A 52 -3.32 5.92 -11.47
C ARG A 52 -2.68 6.91 -10.51
N LEU A 53 -1.74 6.47 -9.67
CA LEU A 53 -1.01 7.36 -8.77
C LEU A 53 -0.13 8.35 -9.55
N SER A 54 0.49 7.93 -10.65
CA SER A 54 1.28 8.83 -11.49
C SER A 54 0.41 9.94 -12.10
N ALA A 55 -0.80 9.60 -12.56
CA ALA A 55 -1.78 10.56 -13.06
C ALA A 55 -2.28 11.53 -11.98
N MET A 56 -2.23 11.15 -10.69
CA MET A 56 -2.52 12.01 -9.55
C MET A 56 -1.34 12.91 -9.14
N GLY A 57 -0.19 12.82 -9.82
CA GLY A 57 0.99 13.65 -9.60
C GLY A 57 2.00 13.09 -8.60
N TYR A 58 1.91 11.82 -8.23
CA TYR A 58 2.94 11.16 -7.41
C TYR A 58 4.15 10.82 -8.27
N SER A 59 5.36 10.95 -7.70
CA SER A 59 6.56 10.44 -8.35
C SER A 59 6.51 8.91 -8.47
N PRO A 60 7.24 8.31 -9.42
CA PRO A 60 7.35 6.85 -9.51
C PRO A 60 7.82 6.21 -8.20
N GLU A 61 8.74 6.86 -7.49
CA GLU A 61 9.22 6.41 -6.18
C GLU A 61 8.13 6.51 -5.10
N GLY A 62 7.41 7.64 -5.06
CA GLY A 62 6.33 7.85 -4.09
C GLY A 62 5.16 6.87 -4.32
N ALA A 63 4.81 6.62 -5.58
CA ALA A 63 3.78 5.65 -5.94
C ALA A 63 4.19 4.21 -5.58
N ARG A 64 5.44 3.81 -5.86
CA ARG A 64 6.00 2.52 -5.41
C ARG A 64 5.96 2.37 -3.90
N GLN A 65 6.26 3.44 -3.16
CA GLN A 65 6.19 3.40 -1.70
C GLN A 65 4.75 3.28 -1.19
N LEU A 66 3.76 3.91 -1.84
CA LEU A 66 2.35 3.71 -1.49
C LEU A 66 1.90 2.27 -1.73
N ILE A 67 2.31 1.67 -2.85
CA ILE A 67 2.07 0.25 -3.14
C ILE A 67 2.74 -0.64 -2.09
N ALA A 68 3.97 -0.33 -1.67
CA ALA A 68 4.65 -1.04 -0.59
C ALA A 68 3.84 -1.02 0.73
N GLN A 69 3.08 0.04 1.02
CA GLN A 69 2.20 0.06 2.20
C GLN A 69 1.02 -0.91 2.09
N ALA A 70 0.50 -1.16 0.88
CA ALA A 70 -0.49 -2.21 0.67
C ALA A 70 0.12 -3.60 0.93
N VAL A 71 1.35 -3.84 0.45
CA VAL A 71 2.10 -5.08 0.72
C VAL A 71 2.34 -5.28 2.22
N VAL A 72 2.79 -4.24 2.93
CA VAL A 72 2.99 -4.29 4.39
C VAL A 72 1.70 -4.62 5.13
N SER A 73 0.58 -4.03 4.72
CA SER A 73 -0.72 -4.35 5.32
C SER A 73 -1.08 -5.82 5.16
N GLU A 74 -0.80 -6.41 4.00
CA GLU A 74 -1.03 -7.83 3.76
C GLU A 74 -0.11 -8.71 4.62
N ILE A 75 1.20 -8.42 4.63
CA ILE A 75 2.18 -9.11 5.46
C ILE A 75 1.79 -9.05 6.94
N PHE A 76 1.35 -7.89 7.43
CA PHE A 76 0.91 -7.74 8.82
C PHE A 76 -0.29 -8.63 9.14
N ASN A 77 -1.30 -8.65 8.26
CA ASN A 77 -2.47 -9.50 8.45
C ASN A 77 -2.11 -11.00 8.44
N VAL A 78 -1.17 -11.41 7.59
CA VAL A 78 -0.71 -12.81 7.54
C VAL A 78 0.11 -13.17 8.79
N MET A 79 1.11 -12.35 9.13
CA MET A 79 2.08 -12.66 10.17
C MET A 79 1.54 -12.39 11.57
N ALA A 80 0.91 -11.24 11.80
CA ALA A 80 0.45 -10.82 13.12
C ALA A 80 -0.93 -11.38 13.48
N GLN A 81 -1.83 -11.54 12.49
CA GLN A 81 -3.18 -12.05 12.74
C GLN A 81 -3.36 -13.53 12.35
N GLY A 82 -2.33 -14.18 11.81
CA GLY A 82 -2.38 -15.59 11.40
C GLY A 82 -3.38 -15.87 10.28
N LYS A 83 -3.78 -14.84 9.52
CA LYS A 83 -4.74 -14.99 8.42
C LYS A 83 -4.03 -15.54 7.18
N PRO A 84 -4.69 -16.36 6.36
CA PRO A 84 -4.14 -16.69 5.05
C PRO A 84 -4.05 -15.42 4.18
N TYR A 85 -3.14 -15.45 3.21
CA TYR A 85 -3.10 -14.43 2.15
C TYR A 85 -4.47 -14.34 1.47
N ASP A 86 -4.94 -13.11 1.27
CA ASP A 86 -6.22 -12.83 0.63
C ASP A 86 -6.00 -11.83 -0.52
N ALA A 87 -6.04 -12.35 -1.75
CA ALA A 87 -5.88 -11.55 -2.95
C ALA A 87 -6.93 -10.44 -3.06
N ALA A 88 -8.20 -10.71 -2.72
CA ALA A 88 -9.26 -9.70 -2.80
C ALA A 88 -9.01 -8.56 -1.82
N ARG A 89 -8.51 -8.88 -0.62
CA ARG A 89 -8.10 -7.87 0.37
C ARG A 89 -6.91 -7.03 -0.10
N TYR A 90 -5.92 -7.66 -0.73
CA TYR A 90 -4.78 -6.96 -1.33
C TYR A 90 -5.21 -6.02 -2.47
N LEU A 91 -6.03 -6.50 -3.40
CA LEU A 91 -6.56 -5.70 -4.51
C LEU A 91 -7.41 -4.52 -4.01
N ALA A 92 -8.22 -4.72 -2.98
CA ALA A 92 -8.98 -3.65 -2.34
C ALA A 92 -8.06 -2.60 -1.70
N ALA A 93 -6.93 -3.01 -1.11
CA ALA A 93 -5.94 -2.10 -0.57
C ALA A 93 -5.28 -1.25 -1.67
N LEU A 94 -4.90 -1.87 -2.80
CA LEU A 94 -4.36 -1.17 -3.97
C LEU A 94 -5.34 -0.14 -4.54
N ALA A 95 -6.61 -0.53 -4.70
CA ALA A 95 -7.66 0.37 -5.20
C ALA A 95 -7.88 1.58 -4.29
N ARG A 96 -7.65 1.43 -2.98
CA ARG A 96 -7.83 2.50 -1.99
C ARG A 96 -6.68 3.50 -1.94
N LEU A 97 -5.49 3.15 -2.45
CA LEU A 97 -4.37 4.08 -2.49
C LEU A 97 -4.76 5.35 -3.25
N PRO A 98 -4.32 6.54 -2.80
CA PRO A 98 -3.31 6.81 -1.76
C PRO A 98 -3.85 6.83 -0.31
N GLU A 99 -5.10 6.42 -0.05
CA GLU A 99 -5.62 6.29 1.32
C GLU A 99 -5.11 5.00 2.00
N LEU A 100 -4.03 5.14 2.77
CA LEU A 100 -3.38 4.05 3.49
C LEU A 100 -4.33 3.33 4.47
N PRO A 101 -4.18 2.01 4.75
CA PRO A 101 -4.92 1.30 5.81
C PRO A 101 -4.66 1.89 7.21
N ASP A 102 -5.58 1.68 8.15
CA ASP A 102 -5.28 1.89 9.58
C ASP A 102 -4.17 0.87 9.96
N ALA A 103 -3.09 1.32 10.61
CA ALA A 103 -2.35 0.41 11.46
C ALA A 103 -3.30 0.08 12.60
N GLU A 104 -4.06 -1.02 12.48
CA GLU A 104 -4.87 -1.48 13.60
C GLU A 104 -3.92 -1.72 14.78
N LYS A 105 -4.26 -1.09 15.92
CA LYS A 105 -3.60 -1.31 17.19
C LYS A 105 -3.78 -2.75 17.66
#